data_AF-A0A673LE23-F1
#
_entry.id   AF-A0A673LE23-F1
#
_cell.length_a   1.000
_cell.length_b   1.000
_cell.length_c   1.000
_cell.angle_alpha   90.00
_cell.angle_beta   90.00
_cell.angle_gamma   90.00
#
_symmetry.space_group_name_H-M   'P 1'
#
loop_
_entity.id
_entity.type
_entity.pdbx_description
1 polymer ?
#
loop_
_entity_poly.entity_id
_entity_poly.type
_entity_poly.pdbx_seq_one_letter_code
_entity_poly.pdbx_strand_id
1 'polypeptide(L)'
;MYRERLRTLFIIAVIMSLLNSINTSGGNISWNDFVNEMLAKGEVSRVQVVPESDIVEIYLHPGAVIFGRPRLALMYRMQVANIDKFEEKLRAAEEELNIDTKDRIPVTYKRTGFFGNALYALGMAAIGVAILWYIFRLAGMGGRDGGFSAFNQLKMAKFTIVDGKSGKGVSFKDVAGMHEAKMEVKEFVDYLKERKEIFEQHLKILKLTQPADFYSLRLAELTPGFSGADIANICNEGALHAAREGYKSIDTFNFEYAVERVIAGSVKKSKILSKEEQRVVAFHESGHALVGWLLEHTEALMKVSIAPRTNAALGFAQILPKDQYLFTKEQLFERMCMALGGRASEAITFNKVTTGAQDDLRKVTRVAYSMVKQYGMVASVGQVSFPDSEDQGGIGRRPFSQGLQQQMDHEATMLIAQAYRHTEKLLLDNRDKLILLANTLLEREVVNYDDIEALLGPPPFGPKKMIAPQSWVEAERDKQDTGEDENWPKLPLQTK
;
A
#
# COMPACT_ATOMS: atom_id res chain seq x y z
N MET A 1 10.09 32.79 49.41
CA MET A 1 9.38 33.69 48.47
C MET A 1 9.33 33.18 47.02
N TYR A 2 10.44 32.75 46.41
CA TYR A 2 10.45 32.39 44.99
C TYR A 2 9.73 31.06 44.64
N ARG A 3 9.93 30.02 45.46
CA ARG A 3 9.26 28.71 45.30
C ARG A 3 7.74 28.75 45.49
N GLU A 4 7.25 29.64 46.36
CA GLU A 4 5.81 29.78 46.62
C GLU A 4 5.09 30.43 45.44
N ARG A 5 5.70 31.44 44.80
CA ARG A 5 5.16 32.08 43.59
C ARG A 5 5.09 31.15 42.38
N LEU A 6 6.02 30.20 42.29
CA LEU A 6 6.01 29.15 41.25
C LEU A 6 4.90 28.13 41.50
N ARG A 7 4.67 27.74 42.76
CA ARG A 7 3.55 26.85 43.11
C ARG A 7 2.20 27.51 42.85
N THR A 8 2.02 28.79 43.17
CA THR A 8 0.75 29.48 42.90
C THR A 8 0.49 29.63 41.40
N LEU A 9 1.50 29.93 40.58
CA LEU A 9 1.35 29.98 39.12
C LEU A 9 1.03 28.61 38.52
N PHE A 10 1.65 27.53 39.02
CA PHE A 10 1.32 26.17 38.58
C PHE A 10 -0.12 25.79 38.93
N ILE A 11 -0.58 26.12 40.15
CA ILE A 11 -1.95 25.87 40.57
C ILE A 11 -2.94 26.66 39.71
N ILE A 12 -2.66 27.93 39.40
CA ILE A 12 -3.50 28.74 38.52
C ILE A 12 -3.53 28.16 37.10
N ALA A 13 -2.41 27.68 36.58
CA ALA A 13 -2.34 27.02 35.26
C ALA A 13 -3.12 25.71 35.23
N VAL A 14 -3.05 24.90 36.30
CA VAL A 14 -3.83 23.66 36.43
C VAL A 14 -5.32 23.97 36.56
N ILE A 15 -5.71 24.99 37.32
CA ILE A 15 -7.10 25.43 37.46
C ILE A 15 -7.64 25.98 36.13
N MET A 16 -6.86 26.78 35.40
CA MET A 16 -7.22 27.27 34.06
C MET A 16 -7.33 26.13 33.04
N SER A 17 -6.45 25.13 33.11
CA SER A 17 -6.51 23.93 32.27
C SER A 17 -7.74 23.07 32.59
N LEU A 18 -8.07 22.89 33.87
CA LEU A 18 -9.29 22.21 34.30
C LEU A 18 -10.56 22.97 33.90
N LEU A 19 -10.57 24.30 34.04
CA LEU A 19 -11.70 25.15 33.64
C LEU A 19 -11.94 25.10 32.12
N ASN A 20 -10.89 25.01 31.31
CA ASN A 20 -11.01 24.84 29.85
C ASN A 20 -11.51 23.44 29.43
N SER A 21 -11.37 22.45 30.32
CA SER A 21 -11.91 21.10 30.15
C SER A 21 -13.44 21.04 30.35
N ILE A 22 -14.05 22.08 30.91
CA ILE A 22 -15.51 22.21 31.08
C ILE A 22 -16.16 22.80 29.82
N ASN A 23 -15.68 22.39 28.63
CA ASN A 23 -16.38 22.71 27.39
C ASN A 23 -17.53 21.72 27.20
N THR A 24 -18.75 22.19 27.41
CA THR A 24 -20.01 21.46 27.33
C THR A 24 -20.42 21.19 25.86
N SER A 25 -19.57 20.52 25.08
CA SER A 25 -19.97 19.99 23.77
C SER A 25 -20.51 18.57 23.93
N GLY A 26 -21.77 18.38 23.57
CA GLY A 26 -22.32 17.06 23.25
C GLY A 26 -21.51 16.47 22.11
N GLY A 27 -21.19 15.18 22.22
CA GLY A 27 -20.33 14.48 21.27
C GLY A 27 -20.85 14.49 19.83
N ASN A 28 -20.16 13.76 18.95
CA ASN A 28 -20.55 13.69 17.55
C ASN A 28 -21.88 12.92 17.37
N ILE A 29 -22.74 13.41 16.48
CA ILE A 29 -24.03 12.79 16.14
C ILE A 29 -24.14 12.53 14.63
N SER A 30 -24.89 11.49 14.24
CA SER A 30 -25.16 11.15 12.84
C SER A 30 -26.35 11.95 12.28
N TRP A 31 -26.45 12.03 10.94
CA TRP A 31 -27.58 12.66 10.25
C TRP A 31 -28.92 12.02 10.62
N ASN A 32 -28.96 10.69 10.69
CA ASN A 32 -30.20 9.95 10.99
C ASN A 32 -30.68 10.21 12.42
N ASP A 33 -29.75 10.27 13.38
CA ASP A 33 -30.08 10.58 14.76
C ASP A 33 -30.53 12.04 14.89
N PHE A 34 -29.88 12.97 14.18
CA PHE A 34 -30.31 14.37 14.14
C PHE A 34 -31.75 14.51 13.64
N VAL A 35 -32.10 13.88 12.51
CA VAL A 35 -33.44 13.98 11.91
C VAL A 35 -34.50 13.35 12.83
N ASN A 36 -34.28 12.12 13.31
CA ASN A 36 -35.32 11.37 14.03
C ASN A 36 -35.43 11.73 15.51
N GLU A 37 -34.31 12.04 16.17
CA GLU A 37 -34.27 12.22 17.62
C GLU A 37 -34.25 13.68 18.05
N MET A 38 -33.87 14.61 17.17
CA MET A 38 -33.81 16.05 17.49
C MET A 38 -34.81 16.87 16.65
N LEU A 39 -34.72 16.75 15.32
CA LEU A 39 -35.52 17.56 14.38
C LEU A 39 -37.01 17.18 14.44
N ALA A 40 -37.33 15.89 14.32
CA ALA A 40 -38.71 15.40 14.35
C ALA A 40 -39.41 15.63 15.70
N LYS A 41 -38.64 15.80 16.79
CA LYS A 41 -39.16 16.06 18.14
C LYS A 41 -39.26 17.57 18.46
N GLY A 42 -38.81 18.45 17.55
CA GLY A 42 -38.84 19.90 17.75
C GLY A 42 -37.85 20.42 18.79
N GLU A 43 -36.80 19.65 19.11
CA GLU A 43 -35.87 19.98 20.19
C GLU A 43 -34.72 20.90 19.76
N VAL A 44 -34.63 21.18 18.46
CA VAL A 44 -33.56 21.98 17.85
C VAL A 44 -33.92 23.45 17.85
N SER A 45 -33.09 24.27 18.47
CA SER A 45 -33.25 25.72 18.52
C SER A 45 -32.64 26.43 17.31
N ARG A 46 -31.42 26.05 16.91
CA ARG A 46 -30.74 26.64 15.75
C ARG A 46 -29.62 25.73 15.25
N VAL A 47 -29.26 25.90 13.99
CA VAL A 47 -28.16 25.18 13.36
C VAL A 47 -27.10 26.17 12.90
N GLN A 48 -25.85 25.91 13.25
CA GLN A 48 -24.70 26.71 12.87
C GLN A 48 -23.76 25.90 11.99
N VAL A 49 -23.56 26.37 10.76
CA VAL A 49 -22.69 25.73 9.78
C VAL A 49 -21.31 26.36 9.87
N VAL A 50 -20.27 25.54 10.00
CA VAL A 50 -18.86 25.95 9.99
C VAL A 50 -18.19 25.37 8.74
N PRO A 51 -18.24 26.09 7.60
CA PRO A 51 -17.76 25.58 6.32
C PRO A 51 -16.27 25.22 6.33
N GLU A 52 -15.45 25.88 7.15
CA GLU A 52 -14.01 25.62 7.18
C GLU A 52 -13.63 24.29 7.85
N SER A 53 -14.57 23.62 8.53
CA SER A 53 -14.31 22.37 9.25
C SER A 53 -15.27 21.24 8.87
N ASP A 54 -16.13 21.43 7.87
CA ASP A 54 -17.19 20.48 7.46
C ASP A 54 -18.07 20.00 8.64
N ILE A 55 -18.19 20.84 9.67
CA ILE A 55 -18.93 20.57 10.90
C ILE A 55 -20.16 21.47 10.96
N VAL A 56 -21.26 20.85 11.38
CA VAL A 56 -22.49 21.53 11.74
C VAL A 56 -22.67 21.44 13.26
N GLU A 57 -22.80 22.59 13.89
CA GLU A 57 -23.10 22.73 15.31
C GLU A 57 -24.62 22.86 15.48
N ILE A 58 -25.23 21.89 16.18
CA ILE A 58 -26.67 21.82 16.43
C ILE A 58 -26.92 22.29 17.86
N TYR A 59 -27.73 23.33 18.03
CA TYR A 59 -28.10 23.85 19.34
C TYR A 59 -29.52 23.43 19.70
N LEU A 60 -29.71 22.99 20.94
CA LEU A 60 -30.98 22.48 21.44
C LEU A 60 -31.65 23.46 22.40
N HIS A 61 -32.96 23.34 22.55
CA HIS A 61 -33.69 24.07 23.58
C HIS A 61 -33.29 23.60 25.00
N PRO A 62 -33.26 24.51 26.00
CA PRO A 62 -33.01 24.12 27.38
C PRO A 62 -34.05 23.10 27.88
N GLY A 63 -33.60 21.90 28.27
CA GLY A 63 -34.48 20.81 28.71
C GLY A 63 -34.76 19.73 27.67
N ALA A 64 -34.14 19.80 26.49
CA ALA A 64 -34.33 18.84 25.41
C ALA A 64 -34.09 17.37 25.81
N VAL A 65 -34.98 16.48 25.37
CA VAL A 65 -34.93 15.04 25.65
C VAL A 65 -34.49 14.28 24.40
N ILE A 66 -33.27 13.75 24.44
CA ILE A 66 -32.68 13.00 23.32
C ILE A 66 -32.51 11.55 23.76
N PHE A 67 -32.97 10.60 22.95
CA PHE A 67 -32.99 9.17 23.29
C PHE A 67 -33.67 8.88 24.64
N GLY A 68 -34.76 9.61 24.94
CA GLY A 68 -35.57 9.39 26.14
C GLY A 68 -34.92 9.82 27.46
N ARG A 69 -33.80 10.57 27.42
CA ARG A 69 -33.14 11.13 28.62
C ARG A 69 -32.88 12.62 28.47
N PRO A 70 -33.10 13.44 29.52
CA PRO A 70 -32.73 14.85 29.49
C PRO A 70 -31.20 14.96 29.40
N ARG A 71 -30.70 15.68 28.40
CA ARG A 71 -29.26 15.88 28.19
C ARG A 71 -28.83 17.25 28.69
N LEU A 72 -27.74 17.29 29.46
CA LEU A 72 -27.13 18.55 29.94
C LEU A 72 -26.38 19.29 28.83
N ALA A 73 -26.01 18.60 27.75
CA ALA A 73 -25.34 19.19 26.61
C ALA A 73 -26.37 19.79 25.65
N LEU A 74 -26.37 21.12 25.52
CA LEU A 74 -27.26 21.87 24.63
C LEU A 74 -26.68 22.11 23.23
N MET A 75 -25.52 21.52 22.94
CA MET A 75 -24.82 21.69 21.67
C MET A 75 -24.22 20.36 21.23
N TYR A 76 -24.51 19.93 20.01
CA TYR A 76 -23.95 18.72 19.39
C TYR A 76 -23.22 19.08 18.10
N ARG A 77 -22.29 18.22 17.67
CA ARG A 77 -21.55 18.38 16.42
C ARG A 77 -21.87 17.25 15.46
N MET A 78 -22.03 17.57 14.18
CA MET A 78 -22.23 16.60 13.12
C MET A 78 -21.25 16.89 11.99
N GLN A 79 -20.61 15.85 11.46
CA GLN A 79 -19.73 15.96 10.30
C GLN A 79 -20.53 15.71 9.02
N VAL A 80 -20.37 16.57 8.02
CA VAL A 80 -21.15 16.51 6.79
C VAL A 80 -20.21 16.40 5.59
N ALA A 81 -20.42 15.39 4.74
CA ALA A 81 -19.54 15.14 3.58
C ALA A 81 -19.61 16.22 2.49
N ASN A 82 -20.71 16.97 2.40
CA ASN A 82 -20.86 18.09 1.49
C ASN A 82 -21.64 19.20 2.20
N ILE A 83 -20.89 20.15 2.77
CA ILE A 83 -21.45 21.24 3.58
C ILE A 83 -22.24 22.24 2.73
N ASP A 84 -21.89 22.40 1.46
CA ASP A 84 -22.55 23.33 0.52
C ASP A 84 -23.99 22.90 0.23
N LYS A 85 -24.26 21.59 0.25
CA LYS A 85 -25.61 21.01 0.08
C LYS A 85 -26.35 20.76 1.38
N PHE A 86 -25.79 21.15 2.52
CA PHE A 86 -26.38 20.88 3.83
C PHE A 86 -27.74 21.58 3.99
N GLU A 87 -27.83 22.86 3.63
CA GLU A 87 -29.07 23.62 3.77
C GLU A 87 -30.19 23.02 2.90
N GLU A 88 -29.89 22.66 1.66
CA GLU A 88 -30.83 21.99 0.75
C GLU A 88 -31.36 20.67 1.35
N LYS A 89 -30.48 19.85 1.93
CA LYS A 89 -30.86 18.61 2.61
C LYS A 89 -31.69 18.84 3.87
N LEU A 90 -31.39 19.89 4.63
CA LEU A 90 -32.17 20.24 5.82
C LEU A 90 -33.59 20.68 5.42
N ARG A 91 -33.73 21.51 4.39
CA ARG A 91 -35.05 21.93 3.88
C ARG A 91 -35.87 20.75 3.37
N ALA A 92 -35.26 19.82 2.65
CA ALA A 92 -35.93 18.60 2.20
C ALA A 92 -36.43 17.75 3.37
N ALA A 93 -35.66 17.63 4.46
CA ALA A 93 -36.08 16.92 5.67
C ALA A 93 -37.20 17.65 6.44
N GLU A 94 -37.16 18.99 6.50
CA GLU A 94 -38.25 19.80 7.09
C GLU A 94 -39.57 19.65 6.31
N GLU A 95 -39.49 19.52 4.98
CA GLU A 95 -40.64 19.30 4.09
C GLU A 95 -41.20 17.87 4.23
N GLU A 96 -40.34 16.85 4.34
CA GLU A 96 -40.77 15.48 4.62
C GLU A 96 -41.47 15.34 5.98
N LEU A 97 -41.03 16.13 6.97
CA LEU A 97 -41.63 16.19 8.31
C LEU A 97 -42.84 17.14 8.39
N ASN A 98 -43.23 17.77 7.27
CA ASN A 98 -44.38 18.67 7.17
C ASN A 98 -44.33 19.86 8.15
N ILE A 99 -43.13 20.41 8.39
CA ILE A 99 -42.90 21.55 9.27
C ILE A 99 -43.33 22.84 8.55
N ASP A 100 -44.14 23.68 9.20
CA ASP A 100 -44.59 24.96 8.64
C ASP A 100 -43.37 25.89 8.42
N THR A 101 -43.42 26.67 7.35
CA THR A 101 -42.46 27.74 7.03
C THR A 101 -42.11 28.66 8.20
N LYS A 102 -43.02 28.85 9.17
CA LYS A 102 -42.79 29.67 10.36
C LYS A 102 -41.97 28.99 11.45
N ASP A 103 -41.97 27.66 11.48
CA ASP A 103 -41.31 26.84 12.49
C ASP A 103 -39.98 26.22 11.98
N ARG A 104 -39.52 26.67 10.80
CA ARG A 104 -38.26 26.25 10.20
C ARG A 104 -37.07 26.70 11.04
N ILE A 105 -36.05 25.86 11.09
CA ILE A 105 -34.90 26.11 11.93
C ILE A 105 -34.00 27.18 11.28
N PRO A 106 -33.55 28.18 12.06
CA PRO A 106 -32.61 29.17 11.56
C PRO A 106 -31.23 28.55 11.35
N VAL A 107 -30.69 28.73 10.14
CA VAL A 107 -29.33 28.31 9.75
C VAL A 107 -28.42 29.54 9.75
N THR A 108 -27.32 29.50 10.51
CA THR A 108 -26.32 30.58 10.58
C THR A 108 -24.95 30.07 10.15
N TYR A 109 -24.27 30.80 9.27
CA TYR A 109 -22.92 30.47 8.86
C TYR A 109 -21.89 31.18 9.74
N LYS A 110 -21.04 30.42 10.44
CA LYS A 110 -19.94 30.95 11.25
C LYS A 110 -18.62 30.67 10.55
N ARG A 111 -18.08 31.69 9.91
CA ARG A 111 -16.70 31.64 9.45
C ARG A 111 -15.78 31.86 10.63
N THR A 112 -15.00 30.85 10.99
CA THR A 112 -13.95 31.04 11.99
C THR A 112 -12.84 31.87 11.37
N GLY A 113 -12.85 33.19 11.64
CA GLY A 113 -11.86 34.10 11.08
C GLY A 113 -10.44 33.69 11.47
N PHE A 114 -9.59 33.50 10.46
CA PHE A 114 -8.15 33.18 10.57
C PHE A 114 -7.42 34.03 11.63
N PHE A 115 -7.82 35.29 11.81
CA PHE A 115 -7.18 36.24 12.72
C PHE A 115 -7.31 35.88 14.21
N GLY A 116 -8.39 35.25 14.65
CA GLY A 116 -8.61 34.94 16.07
C GLY A 116 -7.71 33.80 16.58
N ASN A 117 -7.68 32.70 15.83
CA ASN A 117 -6.88 31.53 16.18
C ASN A 117 -5.38 31.78 15.99
N ALA A 118 -4.98 32.54 14.96
CA ALA A 118 -3.59 32.91 14.74
C ALA A 118 -3.05 33.84 15.85
N LEU A 119 -3.85 34.82 16.28
CA LEU A 119 -3.44 35.73 17.36
C LEU A 119 -3.36 35.02 18.71
N TYR A 120 -4.29 34.09 18.99
CA TYR A 120 -4.24 33.24 20.18
C TYR A 120 -3.01 32.32 20.17
N ALA A 121 -2.71 31.68 19.04
CA ALA A 121 -1.53 30.83 18.89
C ALA A 121 -0.22 31.62 19.03
N LEU A 122 -0.13 32.81 18.46
CA LEU A 122 1.01 33.71 18.63
C LEU A 122 1.14 34.20 20.08
N GLY A 123 0.01 34.49 20.74
CA GLY A 123 -0.01 34.84 22.17
C GLY A 123 0.51 33.70 23.05
N MET A 124 0.05 32.47 22.80
CA MET A 124 0.51 31.28 23.53
C MET A 124 1.98 30.95 23.25
N ALA A 125 2.44 31.13 22.01
CA ALA A 125 3.85 31.00 21.66
C ALA A 125 4.71 32.06 22.37
N ALA A 126 4.25 33.31 22.42
CA ALA A 126 4.95 34.38 23.14
C ALA A 126 5.01 34.12 24.66
N ILE A 127 3.94 33.59 25.25
CA ILE A 127 3.92 33.17 26.66
C ILE A 127 4.88 31.99 26.88
N GLY A 128 4.90 31.00 25.97
CA GLY A 128 5.84 29.88 26.02
C GLY A 128 7.29 30.33 25.94
N VAL A 129 7.61 31.26 25.04
CA VAL A 129 8.94 31.89 24.92
C VAL A 129 9.29 32.70 26.16
N ALA A 130 8.33 33.43 26.75
CA ALA A 130 8.55 34.18 28.00
C ALA A 130 8.82 33.25 29.19
N ILE A 131 8.12 32.12 29.28
CA ILE A 131 8.34 31.09 30.30
C ILE A 131 9.72 30.44 30.10
N LEU A 132 10.08 30.07 28.85
CA LEU A 132 11.40 29.55 28.50
C LEU A 132 12.50 30.54 28.86
N TRP A 133 12.35 31.81 28.46
CA TRP A 133 13.29 32.88 28.77
C TRP A 133 13.45 33.09 30.28
N TYR A 134 12.34 33.02 31.03
CA TYR A 134 12.36 33.12 32.47
C TYR A 134 13.07 31.92 33.12
N ILE A 135 12.82 30.69 32.66
CA ILE A 135 13.51 29.48 33.11
C ILE A 135 15.02 29.58 32.82
N PHE A 136 15.41 30.02 31.61
CA PHE A 136 16.82 30.23 31.24
C PHE A 136 17.50 31.30 32.12
N ARG A 137 16.75 32.32 32.56
CA ARG A 137 17.25 33.38 33.45
C ARG A 137 17.41 32.92 34.89
N LEU A 138 16.61 31.96 35.35
CA LEU A 138 16.67 31.38 36.69
C LEU A 138 17.65 30.22 36.84
N ALA A 139 17.89 29.49 35.75
CA ALA A 139 18.91 28.45 35.68
C ALA A 139 20.36 29.00 35.68
N GLY A 140 20.55 30.32 35.81
CA GLY A 140 21.87 30.92 35.94
C GLY A 140 22.71 30.92 34.65
N MET A 141 22.11 30.66 33.48
CA MET A 141 22.79 30.72 32.17
C MET A 141 22.84 32.15 31.60
N GLY A 142 22.90 33.15 32.48
CA GLY A 142 22.79 34.57 32.16
C GLY A 142 24.09 35.37 32.39
N GLY A 143 25.26 34.75 32.25
CA GLY A 143 26.53 35.44 32.47
C GLY A 143 27.68 34.87 31.63
N ARG A 144 28.16 35.71 30.69
CA ARG A 144 29.42 35.63 29.91
C ARG A 144 29.55 34.46 28.90
N ASP A 145 29.59 34.84 27.62
CA ASP A 145 30.11 34.10 26.46
C ASP A 145 29.58 32.67 26.20
N GLY A 146 28.27 32.52 25.99
CA GLY A 146 27.70 31.19 25.69
C GLY A 146 26.38 31.13 24.91
N GLY A 147 25.91 32.22 24.31
CA GLY A 147 24.71 32.21 23.46
C GLY A 147 25.07 32.12 21.99
N PHE A 148 24.44 31.19 21.24
CA PHE A 148 24.56 30.98 19.78
C PHE A 148 25.78 30.20 19.21
N SER A 149 26.34 29.22 19.94
CA SER A 149 27.40 28.34 19.40
C SER A 149 26.93 26.96 18.87
N ALA A 150 25.62 26.69 18.80
CA ALA A 150 25.11 25.41 18.29
C ALA A 150 25.03 25.31 16.75
N PHE A 151 25.10 26.44 16.03
CA PHE A 151 24.99 26.47 14.55
C PHE A 151 26.31 26.77 13.83
N ASN A 152 27.39 27.11 14.55
CA ASN A 152 28.68 27.43 13.94
C ASN A 152 29.67 26.25 13.92
N GLN A 153 29.23 25.05 14.32
CA GLN A 153 30.02 23.81 14.31
C GLN A 153 29.94 23.00 12.99
N LEU A 154 29.37 23.57 11.91
CA LEU A 154 29.35 22.93 10.58
C LEU A 154 30.26 23.62 9.55
N LYS A 155 31.42 24.14 9.98
CA LYS A 155 32.47 24.59 9.04
C LYS A 155 33.78 23.83 9.25
N MET A 156 34.10 23.02 8.24
CA MET A 156 35.42 22.57 7.79
C MET A 156 36.41 22.11 8.88
N ALA A 157 36.61 20.79 8.98
CA ALA A 157 37.76 20.23 9.66
C ALA A 157 39.05 20.71 8.97
N LYS A 158 39.92 21.40 9.72
CA LYS A 158 41.28 21.71 9.28
C LYS A 158 42.07 20.40 9.22
N PHE A 159 42.61 20.10 8.04
CA PHE A 159 43.51 18.98 7.82
C PHE A 159 44.81 19.21 8.60
N THR A 160 45.06 18.39 9.62
CA THR A 160 46.37 18.26 10.26
C THR A 160 47.15 17.19 9.51
N ILE A 161 48.24 17.57 8.84
CA ILE A 161 49.19 16.59 8.30
C ILE A 161 49.94 16.03 9.50
N VAL A 162 49.64 14.78 9.86
CA VAL A 162 50.36 14.02 10.88
C VAL A 162 51.37 13.14 10.16
N ASP A 163 52.64 13.31 10.51
CA ASP A 163 53.76 12.52 10.02
C ASP A 163 53.52 11.02 10.30
N GLY A 164 53.75 10.20 9.27
CA GLY A 164 53.23 8.83 9.14
C GLY A 164 53.84 7.74 10.04
N LYS A 165 54.23 8.05 11.28
CA LYS A 165 54.74 7.06 12.24
C LYS A 165 54.30 7.33 13.67
N SER A 166 52.99 7.30 13.94
CA SER A 166 52.40 6.80 15.20
C SER A 166 50.91 7.12 15.26
N GLY A 167 50.06 6.13 15.00
CA GLY A 167 48.62 6.20 15.21
C GLY A 167 47.98 4.87 14.83
N LYS A 168 47.14 4.31 15.71
CA LYS A 168 46.41 3.06 15.48
C LYS A 168 45.71 3.10 14.12
N GLY A 169 46.07 2.18 13.23
CA GLY A 169 45.46 2.05 11.92
C GLY A 169 43.97 1.78 12.04
N VAL A 170 43.16 2.66 11.48
CA VAL A 170 41.75 2.38 11.19
C VAL A 170 41.70 1.37 10.05
N SER A 171 40.90 0.33 10.24
CA SER A 171 40.73 -0.73 9.25
C SER A 171 39.52 -0.41 8.36
N PHE A 172 39.40 -1.07 7.21
CA PHE A 172 38.22 -0.96 6.34
C PHE A 172 36.88 -1.29 7.03
N LYS A 173 36.89 -1.84 8.26
CA LYS A 173 35.69 -2.06 9.08
C LYS A 173 35.13 -0.78 9.70
N ASP A 174 35.94 0.27 9.80
CA ASP A 174 35.60 1.52 10.49
C ASP A 174 35.02 2.60 9.56
N VAL A 175 34.79 2.26 8.28
CA VAL A 175 34.17 3.15 7.29
C VAL A 175 32.65 2.93 7.30
N ALA A 176 31.92 3.86 7.93
CA ALA A 176 30.46 3.88 7.91
C ALA A 176 29.94 4.22 6.50
N GLY A 177 29.10 3.35 5.94
CA GLY A 177 28.49 3.56 4.61
C GLY A 177 28.21 2.29 3.81
N MET A 178 28.72 1.13 4.23
CA MET A 178 28.45 -0.17 3.57
C MET A 178 27.63 -1.12 4.43
N HIS A 179 27.13 -0.65 5.58
CA HIS A 179 26.33 -1.43 6.51
C HIS A 179 24.85 -1.47 6.10
N GLU A 180 24.30 -0.41 5.51
CA GLU A 180 22.91 -0.40 5.00
C GLU A 180 22.74 -1.35 3.81
N ALA A 181 23.56 -1.22 2.76
CA ALA A 181 23.49 -2.14 1.62
C ALA A 181 23.74 -3.61 2.01
N LYS A 182 24.56 -3.87 3.04
CA LYS A 182 24.78 -5.23 3.58
C LYS A 182 23.65 -5.71 4.48
N MET A 183 23.02 -4.82 5.26
CA MET A 183 21.84 -5.14 6.06
C MET A 183 20.63 -5.41 5.17
N GLU A 184 20.40 -4.62 4.11
CA GLU A 184 19.33 -4.86 3.14
C GLU A 184 19.47 -6.22 2.45
N VAL A 185 20.70 -6.58 2.04
CA VAL A 185 20.97 -7.91 1.45
C VAL A 185 20.87 -9.03 2.49
N LYS A 186 21.24 -8.78 3.74
CA LYS A 186 21.10 -9.75 4.83
C LYS A 186 19.63 -9.98 5.21
N GLU A 187 18.83 -8.92 5.27
CA GLU A 187 17.39 -8.96 5.50
C GLU A 187 16.69 -9.75 4.39
N PHE A 188 17.14 -9.60 3.13
CA PHE A 188 16.68 -10.41 2.00
C PHE A 188 17.01 -11.90 2.14
N VAL A 189 18.26 -12.23 2.50
CA VAL A 189 18.70 -13.61 2.70
C VAL A 189 18.02 -14.25 3.93
N ASP A 190 17.73 -13.46 4.96
CA ASP A 190 17.05 -13.91 6.18
C ASP A 190 15.55 -14.10 5.92
N TYR A 191 14.90 -13.28 5.08
CA TYR A 191 13.46 -13.37 4.78
C TYR A 191 13.01 -14.65 4.06
N LEU A 192 13.75 -15.09 3.03
CA LEU A 192 13.44 -16.36 2.34
C LEU A 192 13.71 -17.58 3.23
N LYS A 193 14.77 -17.52 4.05
CA LYS A 193 15.09 -18.55 5.03
C LYS A 193 14.03 -18.62 6.13
N GLU A 194 13.60 -17.48 6.64
CA GLU A 194 12.56 -17.37 7.67
C GLU A 194 11.24 -17.98 7.19
N ARG A 195 10.81 -17.70 5.95
CA ARG A 195 9.59 -18.34 5.40
C ARG A 195 9.72 -19.84 5.25
N LYS A 196 10.87 -20.32 4.76
CA LYS A 196 11.15 -21.77 4.65
C LYS A 196 11.05 -22.44 6.03
N GLU A 197 11.65 -21.84 7.06
CA GLU A 197 11.63 -22.33 8.43
C GLU A 197 10.21 -22.35 9.02
N ILE A 198 9.40 -21.31 8.76
CA ILE A 198 8.00 -21.26 9.17
C ILE A 198 7.21 -22.41 8.51
N PHE A 199 7.39 -22.63 7.19
CA PHE A 199 6.76 -23.77 6.51
C PHE A 199 7.21 -25.09 7.14
N GLU A 200 8.50 -25.30 7.39
CA GLU A 200 9.01 -26.52 8.01
C GLU A 200 8.40 -26.78 9.38
N GLN A 201 8.21 -25.74 10.20
CA GLN A 201 7.58 -25.87 11.51
C GLN A 201 6.12 -26.36 11.40
N HIS A 202 5.35 -25.79 10.46
CA HIS A 202 3.95 -26.19 10.26
C HIS A 202 3.82 -27.55 9.56
N LEU A 203 4.73 -27.87 8.66
CA LEU A 203 4.77 -29.13 7.90
C LEU A 203 5.12 -30.34 8.78
N LYS A 204 5.91 -30.17 9.85
CA LYS A 204 6.28 -31.25 10.80
C LYS A 204 5.09 -31.95 11.46
N ILE A 205 3.98 -31.23 11.62
CA ILE A 205 2.77 -31.75 12.30
C ILE A 205 1.90 -32.55 11.30
N LEU A 206 2.15 -32.41 9.99
CA LEU A 206 1.34 -32.98 8.94
C LEU A 206 1.89 -34.32 8.42
N LYS A 207 1.01 -35.18 7.92
CA LYS A 207 1.39 -36.44 7.30
C LYS A 207 1.67 -36.24 5.81
N LEU A 208 2.94 -36.10 5.47
CA LEU A 208 3.41 -35.80 4.10
C LEU A 208 3.85 -37.06 3.35
N THR A 209 3.79 -36.99 2.02
CA THR A 209 4.31 -38.05 1.12
C THR A 209 5.83 -37.99 0.97
N GLN A 210 6.40 -36.79 1.06
CA GLN A 210 7.85 -36.51 0.95
C GLN A 210 8.31 -35.72 2.20
N PRO A 211 9.63 -35.63 2.49
CA PRO A 211 10.11 -34.83 3.60
C PRO A 211 9.66 -33.36 3.50
N ALA A 212 9.49 -32.70 4.66
CA ALA A 212 9.04 -31.31 4.74
C ALA A 212 9.92 -30.35 3.92
N ASP A 213 11.23 -30.58 3.93
CA ASP A 213 12.24 -29.77 3.25
C ASP A 213 12.04 -29.72 1.73
N PHE A 214 11.46 -30.77 1.14
CA PHE A 214 11.13 -30.81 -0.28
C PHE A 214 10.03 -29.80 -0.63
N TYR A 215 9.04 -29.64 0.25
CA TYR A 215 7.92 -28.73 0.02
C TYR A 215 8.22 -27.31 0.47
N SER A 216 8.97 -27.13 1.57
CA SER A 216 9.16 -25.83 2.22
C SER A 216 9.78 -24.80 1.28
N LEU A 217 10.79 -25.19 0.50
CA LEU A 217 11.45 -24.30 -0.46
C LEU A 217 10.48 -23.84 -1.56
N ARG A 218 9.82 -24.80 -2.23
CA ARG A 218 8.87 -24.51 -3.31
C ARG A 218 7.70 -23.64 -2.82
N LEU A 219 7.20 -23.89 -1.61
CA LEU A 219 6.10 -23.11 -1.05
C LEU A 219 6.52 -21.70 -0.65
N ALA A 220 7.72 -21.53 -0.09
CA ALA A 220 8.26 -20.22 0.24
C ALA A 220 8.42 -19.34 -1.02
N GLU A 221 8.81 -19.93 -2.14
CA GLU A 221 8.89 -19.25 -3.45
C GLU A 221 7.51 -18.87 -4.01
N LEU A 222 6.50 -19.73 -3.82
CA LEU A 222 5.14 -19.50 -4.33
C LEU A 222 4.32 -18.51 -3.48
N THR A 223 4.79 -18.14 -2.28
CA THR A 223 4.07 -17.26 -1.35
C THR A 223 4.86 -16.00 -0.98
N PRO A 224 5.25 -15.17 -1.98
CA PRO A 224 5.92 -13.92 -1.72
C PRO A 224 4.99 -12.92 -1.01
N GLY A 225 5.48 -12.25 0.04
CA GLY A 225 4.73 -11.26 0.82
C GLY A 225 3.73 -11.83 1.83
N PHE A 226 3.65 -13.15 1.98
CA PHE A 226 2.71 -13.80 2.90
C PHE A 226 3.21 -13.72 4.34
N SER A 227 2.29 -13.50 5.28
CA SER A 227 2.59 -13.51 6.71
C SER A 227 2.71 -14.94 7.24
N GLY A 228 3.34 -15.12 8.41
CA GLY A 228 3.39 -16.44 9.07
C GLY A 228 2.00 -17.05 9.33
N ALA A 229 0.97 -16.21 9.55
CA ALA A 229 -0.40 -16.67 9.68
C ALA A 229 -0.98 -17.19 8.35
N ASP A 230 -0.65 -16.54 7.23
CA ASP A 230 -1.07 -17.00 5.89
C ASP A 230 -0.39 -18.33 5.54
N ILE A 231 0.88 -18.48 5.89
CA ILE A 231 1.64 -19.73 5.72
C ILE A 231 1.01 -20.87 6.53
N ALA A 232 0.66 -20.62 7.79
CA ALA A 232 -0.05 -21.59 8.63
C ALA A 232 -1.41 -21.98 8.02
N ASN A 233 -2.13 -21.00 7.46
CA ASN A 233 -3.40 -21.23 6.79
C ASN A 233 -3.24 -22.12 5.54
N ILE A 234 -2.22 -21.90 4.73
CA ILE A 234 -1.91 -22.75 3.55
C ILE A 234 -1.66 -24.20 3.97
N CYS A 235 -0.88 -24.42 5.03
CA CYS A 235 -0.60 -25.76 5.53
C CYS A 235 -1.88 -26.48 5.98
N ASN A 236 -2.76 -25.77 6.69
CA ASN A 236 -4.06 -26.30 7.13
C ASN A 236 -4.99 -26.59 5.94
N GLU A 237 -5.07 -25.69 4.97
CA GLU A 237 -5.90 -25.87 3.77
C GLU A 237 -5.43 -27.03 2.90
N GLY A 238 -4.11 -27.26 2.80
CA GLY A 238 -3.54 -28.43 2.12
C GLY A 238 -3.95 -29.74 2.80
N ALA A 239 -3.94 -29.78 4.13
CA ALA A 239 -4.40 -30.92 4.92
C ALA A 239 -5.91 -31.16 4.77
N LEU A 240 -6.71 -30.09 4.81
CA LEU A 240 -8.16 -30.17 4.61
C LEU A 240 -8.53 -30.65 3.20
N HIS A 241 -7.80 -30.18 2.18
CA HIS A 241 -7.99 -30.66 0.81
C HIS A 241 -7.69 -32.16 0.71
N ALA A 242 -6.55 -32.59 1.24
CA ALA A 242 -6.18 -34.00 1.26
C ALA A 242 -7.24 -34.88 1.96
N ALA A 243 -7.74 -34.42 3.11
CA ALA A 243 -8.76 -35.14 3.87
C ALA A 243 -10.12 -35.21 3.13
N ARG A 244 -10.53 -34.14 2.45
CA ARG A 244 -11.81 -34.10 1.70
C ARG A 244 -11.83 -35.04 0.51
N GLU A 245 -10.71 -35.14 -0.21
CA GLU A 245 -10.56 -36.03 -1.37
C GLU A 245 -10.20 -37.47 -0.96
N GLY A 246 -10.03 -37.75 0.34
CA GLY A 246 -9.77 -39.08 0.87
C GLY A 246 -8.32 -39.56 0.75
N TYR A 247 -7.36 -38.65 0.55
CA TYR A 247 -5.94 -38.99 0.49
C TYR A 247 -5.38 -39.31 1.90
N LYS A 248 -4.50 -40.32 1.98
CA LYS A 248 -3.88 -40.77 3.25
C LYS A 248 -2.69 -39.92 3.69
N SER A 249 -2.12 -39.14 2.77
CA SER A 249 -0.99 -38.24 2.96
C SER A 249 -1.13 -37.04 2.04
N ILE A 250 -0.51 -35.92 2.43
CA ILE A 250 -0.50 -34.68 1.67
C ILE A 250 0.66 -34.71 0.68
N ASP A 251 0.36 -34.41 -0.57
CA ASP A 251 1.30 -34.31 -1.70
C ASP A 251 1.25 -32.93 -2.36
N THR A 252 2.21 -32.65 -3.24
CA THR A 252 2.46 -31.35 -3.92
C THR A 252 1.18 -30.67 -4.41
N PHE A 253 0.31 -31.39 -5.12
CA PHE A 253 -0.92 -30.82 -5.70
C PHE A 253 -1.91 -30.29 -4.63
N ASN A 254 -1.89 -30.83 -3.41
CA ASN A 254 -2.75 -30.34 -2.32
C ASN A 254 -2.27 -28.99 -1.81
N PHE A 255 -0.95 -28.81 -1.71
CA PHE A 255 -0.38 -27.54 -1.31
C PHE A 255 -0.52 -26.48 -2.41
N GLU A 256 -0.37 -26.86 -3.69
CA GLU A 256 -0.65 -25.97 -4.82
C GLU A 256 -2.11 -25.50 -4.80
N TYR A 257 -3.06 -26.43 -4.60
CA TYR A 257 -4.46 -26.08 -4.40
C TYR A 257 -4.66 -25.12 -3.21
N ALA A 258 -3.97 -25.35 -2.10
CA ALA A 258 -4.08 -24.50 -0.91
C ALA A 258 -3.56 -23.08 -1.17
N VAL A 259 -2.39 -22.95 -1.80
CA VAL A 259 -1.81 -21.65 -2.21
C VAL A 259 -2.80 -20.91 -3.12
N GLU A 260 -3.33 -21.57 -4.14
CA GLU A 260 -4.34 -20.99 -5.03
C GLU A 260 -5.59 -20.55 -4.29
N ARG A 261 -6.07 -21.37 -3.36
CA ARG A 261 -7.28 -21.09 -2.59
C ARG A 261 -7.09 -19.89 -1.68
N VAL A 262 -5.91 -19.69 -1.11
CA VAL A 262 -5.60 -18.53 -0.27
C VAL A 262 -5.46 -17.27 -1.13
N ILE A 263 -4.81 -17.35 -2.30
CA ILE A 263 -4.64 -16.21 -3.21
C ILE A 263 -5.97 -15.78 -3.87
N ALA A 264 -6.64 -16.72 -4.55
CA ALA A 264 -7.76 -16.44 -5.43
C ALA A 264 -9.14 -16.75 -4.80
N GLY A 265 -9.15 -17.46 -3.67
CA GLY A 265 -10.36 -17.92 -3.02
C GLY A 265 -10.83 -19.31 -3.46
N SER A 266 -11.97 -19.74 -2.92
CA SER A 266 -12.53 -21.08 -3.18
C SER A 266 -13.18 -21.15 -4.57
N VAL A 267 -13.13 -22.32 -5.23
CA VAL A 267 -13.80 -22.53 -6.52
C VAL A 267 -15.31 -22.50 -6.33
N LYS A 268 -16.01 -21.65 -7.09
CA LYS A 268 -17.48 -21.61 -7.09
C LYS A 268 -18.02 -22.63 -8.09
N LYS A 269 -18.26 -23.87 -7.64
CA LYS A 269 -18.89 -24.92 -8.47
C LYS A 269 -20.33 -24.59 -8.93
N SER A 270 -21.01 -23.66 -8.25
CA SER A 270 -22.42 -23.31 -8.51
C SER A 270 -22.66 -22.20 -9.53
N LYS A 271 -21.65 -21.38 -9.86
CA LYS A 271 -21.79 -20.30 -10.84
C LYS A 271 -21.24 -20.77 -12.19
N ILE A 272 -22.09 -21.45 -12.96
CA ILE A 272 -21.78 -21.86 -14.32
C ILE A 272 -21.88 -20.60 -15.20
N LEU A 273 -20.74 -20.15 -15.73
CA LEU A 273 -20.71 -19.07 -16.73
C LEU A 273 -21.38 -19.55 -18.02
N SER A 274 -22.01 -18.65 -18.75
CA SER A 274 -22.46 -18.98 -20.11
C SER A 274 -21.25 -19.32 -21.00
N LYS A 275 -21.44 -20.16 -22.02
CA LYS A 275 -20.35 -20.49 -22.96
C LYS A 275 -19.75 -19.26 -23.64
N GLU A 276 -20.56 -18.21 -23.84
CA GLU A 276 -20.10 -16.93 -24.39
C GLU A 276 -19.23 -16.17 -23.40
N GLU A 277 -19.65 -16.05 -22.13
CA GLU A 277 -18.85 -15.41 -21.08
C GLU A 277 -17.56 -16.17 -20.82
N GLN A 278 -17.61 -17.51 -20.76
CA GLN A 278 -16.43 -18.36 -20.60
C GLN A 278 -15.44 -18.16 -21.75
N ARG A 279 -15.94 -18.00 -22.99
CA ARG A 279 -15.12 -17.64 -24.15
C ARG A 279 -14.47 -16.27 -23.98
N VAL A 280 -15.21 -15.25 -23.53
CA VAL A 280 -14.62 -13.92 -23.30
C VAL A 280 -13.52 -13.99 -22.24
N VAL A 281 -13.75 -14.67 -21.12
CA VAL A 281 -12.76 -14.85 -20.05
C VAL A 281 -11.54 -15.61 -20.56
N ALA A 282 -11.70 -16.67 -21.35
CA ALA A 282 -10.57 -17.40 -21.92
C ALA A 282 -9.69 -16.53 -22.80
N PHE A 283 -10.26 -15.72 -23.68
CA PHE A 283 -9.49 -14.78 -24.50
C PHE A 283 -8.85 -13.67 -23.65
N HIS A 284 -9.53 -13.20 -22.61
CA HIS A 284 -9.00 -12.21 -21.67
C HIS A 284 -7.74 -12.73 -20.94
N GLU A 285 -7.85 -13.88 -20.28
CA GLU A 285 -6.72 -14.50 -19.56
C GLU A 285 -5.58 -14.88 -20.51
N SER A 286 -5.92 -15.33 -21.73
CA SER A 286 -4.92 -15.60 -22.77
C SER A 286 -4.15 -14.35 -23.21
N GLY A 287 -4.81 -13.19 -23.19
CA GLY A 287 -4.19 -11.91 -23.50
C GLY A 287 -3.09 -11.55 -22.51
N HIS A 288 -3.37 -11.66 -21.21
CA HIS A 288 -2.35 -11.49 -20.17
C HIS A 288 -1.21 -12.50 -20.33
N ALA A 289 -1.57 -13.77 -20.56
CA ALA A 289 -0.63 -14.86 -20.67
C ALA A 289 0.36 -14.67 -21.81
N LEU A 290 -0.14 -14.37 -23.02
CA LEU A 290 0.66 -14.24 -24.22
C LEU A 290 1.57 -13.01 -24.17
N VAL A 291 1.05 -11.86 -23.72
CA VAL A 291 1.86 -10.63 -23.56
C VAL A 291 2.94 -10.87 -22.50
N GLY A 292 2.56 -11.51 -21.39
CA GLY A 292 3.50 -11.96 -20.36
C GLY A 292 4.54 -12.95 -20.87
N TRP A 293 4.24 -13.77 -21.87
CA TRP A 293 5.18 -14.71 -22.47
C TRP A 293 6.16 -14.05 -23.44
N LEU A 294 5.70 -13.06 -24.21
CA LEU A 294 6.45 -12.47 -25.31
C LEU A 294 7.39 -11.33 -24.91
N LEU A 295 7.07 -10.53 -23.89
CA LEU A 295 7.89 -9.38 -23.46
C LEU A 295 9.17 -9.82 -22.74
N GLU A 296 10.17 -8.96 -22.56
CA GLU A 296 11.47 -9.39 -22.01
C GLU A 296 11.48 -9.42 -20.48
N HIS A 297 11.02 -8.33 -19.87
CA HIS A 297 11.14 -8.05 -18.44
C HIS A 297 9.87 -8.37 -17.66
N THR A 298 8.96 -9.16 -18.24
CA THR A 298 7.78 -9.65 -17.55
C THR A 298 8.09 -10.82 -16.61
N GLU A 299 7.24 -10.93 -15.58
CA GLU A 299 7.29 -12.02 -14.60
C GLU A 299 6.84 -13.36 -15.22
N ALA A 300 7.26 -14.47 -14.60
CA ALA A 300 6.97 -15.81 -15.11
C ALA A 300 5.51 -16.18 -14.86
N LEU A 301 4.79 -16.53 -15.92
CA LEU A 301 3.42 -17.00 -15.83
C LEU A 301 3.40 -18.49 -15.49
N MET A 302 3.04 -18.84 -14.26
CA MET A 302 3.05 -20.22 -13.78
C MET A 302 1.85 -21.01 -14.26
N LYS A 303 0.67 -20.38 -14.23
CA LYS A 303 -0.60 -21.04 -14.46
C LYS A 303 -1.67 -20.04 -14.85
N VAL A 304 -2.55 -20.44 -15.75
CA VAL A 304 -3.72 -19.66 -16.17
C VAL A 304 -4.96 -20.51 -15.99
N SER A 305 -6.01 -19.94 -15.39
CA SER A 305 -7.29 -20.62 -15.22
C SER A 305 -8.47 -19.69 -15.49
N ILE A 306 -9.51 -20.26 -16.09
CA ILE A 306 -10.79 -19.60 -16.36
C ILE A 306 -11.90 -20.04 -15.38
N ALA A 307 -11.54 -20.78 -14.33
CA ALA A 307 -12.50 -21.28 -13.35
C ALA A 307 -12.90 -20.16 -12.35
N PRO A 308 -14.20 -19.89 -12.14
CA PRO A 308 -14.65 -18.80 -11.29
C PRO A 308 -14.30 -19.06 -9.81
N ARG A 309 -13.69 -18.07 -9.17
CA ARG A 309 -13.30 -18.12 -7.73
C ARG A 309 -14.12 -17.15 -6.88
N THR A 310 -14.00 -17.25 -5.55
CA THR A 310 -14.73 -16.36 -4.62
C THR A 310 -14.18 -14.94 -4.58
N ASN A 311 -12.85 -14.77 -4.67
CA ASN A 311 -12.18 -13.48 -4.52
C ASN A 311 -11.61 -12.94 -5.85
N ALA A 312 -11.31 -13.81 -6.81
CA ALA A 312 -10.81 -13.41 -8.13
C ALA A 312 -11.94 -13.19 -9.16
N ALA A 313 -11.68 -12.29 -10.10
CA ALA A 313 -12.61 -11.87 -11.15
C ALA A 313 -12.72 -12.91 -12.26
N LEU A 314 -13.64 -13.89 -12.15
CA LEU A 314 -14.05 -14.87 -13.18
C LEU A 314 -12.96 -15.82 -13.75
N GLY A 315 -11.71 -15.39 -13.87
CA GLY A 315 -10.48 -16.13 -14.18
C GLY A 315 -9.31 -15.59 -13.33
N PHE A 316 -8.14 -16.23 -13.45
CA PHE A 316 -6.92 -15.80 -12.78
C PHE A 316 -5.66 -16.33 -13.49
N ALA A 317 -4.68 -15.44 -13.63
CA ALA A 317 -3.32 -15.73 -14.04
C ALA A 317 -2.37 -15.68 -12.82
N GLN A 318 -1.77 -16.82 -12.46
CA GLN A 318 -0.75 -16.87 -11.42
C GLN A 318 0.59 -16.46 -12.00
N ILE A 319 1.05 -15.30 -11.54
CA ILE A 319 2.35 -14.75 -11.87
C ILE A 319 3.27 -14.99 -10.66
N LEU A 320 4.49 -15.47 -10.91
CA LEU A 320 5.52 -15.57 -9.89
C LEU A 320 6.29 -14.24 -9.85
N PRO A 321 6.04 -13.36 -8.86
CA PRO A 321 6.75 -12.10 -8.78
C PRO A 321 8.22 -12.35 -8.46
N LYS A 322 9.08 -11.57 -9.07
CA LYS A 322 10.50 -11.53 -8.70
C LYS A 322 10.63 -10.66 -7.46
N ASP A 323 11.38 -11.11 -6.45
CA ASP A 323 11.71 -10.28 -5.29
C ASP A 323 12.72 -9.19 -5.69
N GLN A 324 12.24 -8.22 -6.46
CA GLN A 324 12.99 -7.07 -6.97
C GLN A 324 12.33 -5.79 -6.45
N TYR A 325 13.12 -4.96 -5.75
CA TYR A 325 12.64 -3.70 -5.17
C TYR A 325 12.86 -2.49 -6.08
N LEU A 326 13.80 -2.59 -7.02
CA LEU A 326 14.17 -1.52 -7.94
C LEU A 326 13.65 -1.84 -9.34
N PHE A 327 12.71 -1.06 -9.85
CA PHE A 327 12.14 -1.25 -11.19
C PHE A 327 12.67 -0.21 -12.18
N THR A 328 13.04 -0.66 -13.38
CA THR A 328 13.36 0.24 -14.50
C THR A 328 12.09 0.78 -15.15
N LYS A 329 12.24 1.82 -15.98
CA LYS A 329 11.13 2.39 -16.74
C LYS A 329 10.53 1.36 -17.70
N GLU A 330 11.38 0.58 -18.34
CA GLU A 330 11.02 -0.47 -19.30
C GLU A 330 10.24 -1.59 -18.61
N GLN A 331 10.69 -2.02 -17.42
CA GLN A 331 9.99 -3.02 -16.60
C GLN A 331 8.57 -2.59 -16.22
N LEU A 332 8.41 -1.34 -15.76
CA LEU A 332 7.08 -0.81 -15.42
C LEU A 332 6.21 -0.65 -16.66
N PHE A 333 6.80 -0.27 -17.80
CA PHE A 333 6.11 -0.19 -19.08
C PHE A 333 5.55 -1.54 -19.52
N GLU A 334 6.37 -2.58 -19.49
CA GLU A 334 5.95 -3.93 -19.86
C GLU A 334 4.93 -4.53 -18.86
N ARG A 335 5.04 -4.19 -17.57
CA ARG A 335 4.03 -4.56 -16.57
C ARG A 335 2.66 -3.96 -16.88
N MET A 336 2.63 -2.71 -17.33
CA MET A 336 1.38 -2.10 -17.82
C MET A 336 0.88 -2.80 -19.09
N CYS A 337 1.77 -3.14 -20.03
CA CYS A 337 1.40 -3.86 -21.24
C CYS A 337 0.76 -5.22 -20.93
N MET A 338 1.35 -6.00 -20.02
CA MET A 338 0.78 -7.27 -19.55
C MET A 338 -0.62 -7.07 -18.96
N ALA A 339 -0.82 -6.07 -18.09
CA ALA A 339 -2.12 -5.78 -17.50
C ALA A 339 -3.15 -5.27 -18.53
N LEU A 340 -2.74 -4.61 -19.62
CA LEU A 340 -3.63 -4.22 -20.70
C LEU A 340 -3.96 -5.38 -21.66
N GLY A 341 -3.22 -6.49 -21.59
CA GLY A 341 -3.33 -7.64 -22.48
C GLY A 341 -4.73 -8.25 -22.56
N GLY A 342 -5.43 -8.40 -21.42
CA GLY A 342 -6.78 -8.95 -21.41
C GLY A 342 -7.79 -8.08 -22.18
N ARG A 343 -7.80 -6.77 -21.91
CA ARG A 343 -8.67 -5.82 -22.63
C ARG A 343 -8.33 -5.71 -24.12
N ALA A 344 -7.04 -5.71 -24.47
CA ALA A 344 -6.62 -5.66 -25.86
C ALA A 344 -7.05 -6.92 -26.62
N SER A 345 -6.91 -8.11 -26.00
CA SER A 345 -7.36 -9.38 -26.56
C SER A 345 -8.87 -9.42 -26.82
N GLU A 346 -9.68 -8.90 -25.88
CA GLU A 346 -11.13 -8.77 -26.06
C GLU A 346 -11.48 -7.87 -27.27
N ALA A 347 -10.84 -6.71 -27.35
CA ALA A 347 -11.08 -5.74 -28.42
C ALA A 347 -10.73 -6.32 -29.80
N ILE A 348 -9.58 -6.98 -29.93
CA ILE A 348 -9.13 -7.59 -31.20
C ILE A 348 -10.05 -8.72 -31.65
N THR A 349 -10.53 -9.54 -30.71
CA THR A 349 -11.28 -10.77 -31.04
C THR A 349 -12.77 -10.52 -31.19
N PHE A 350 -13.37 -9.75 -30.29
CA PHE A 350 -14.83 -9.57 -30.22
C PHE A 350 -15.32 -8.21 -30.72
N ASN A 351 -14.40 -7.26 -30.98
CA ASN A 351 -14.72 -5.87 -31.30
C ASN A 351 -15.68 -5.24 -30.25
N LYS A 352 -15.57 -5.72 -29.01
CA LYS A 352 -16.36 -5.34 -27.85
C LYS A 352 -15.46 -5.43 -26.63
N VAL A 353 -15.76 -4.63 -25.61
CA VAL A 353 -15.02 -4.60 -24.35
C VAL A 353 -15.96 -4.86 -23.19
N THR A 354 -15.49 -5.59 -22.17
CA THR A 354 -16.28 -5.91 -20.98
C THR A 354 -15.84 -5.11 -19.75
N THR A 355 -16.63 -5.20 -18.69
CA THR A 355 -16.29 -4.64 -17.37
C THR A 355 -15.24 -5.48 -16.63
N GLY A 356 -14.85 -6.65 -17.14
CA GLY A 356 -13.88 -7.55 -16.48
C GLY A 356 -12.50 -6.92 -16.28
N ALA A 357 -12.09 -6.04 -17.19
CA ALA A 357 -10.79 -5.37 -17.16
C ALA A 357 -10.67 -4.21 -16.14
N GLN A 358 -11.67 -3.98 -15.28
CA GLN A 358 -11.69 -2.83 -14.36
C GLN A 358 -10.47 -2.84 -13.42
N ASP A 359 -10.15 -4.00 -12.86
CA ASP A 359 -9.05 -4.14 -11.91
C ASP A 359 -7.69 -3.91 -12.57
N ASP A 360 -7.53 -4.36 -13.81
CA ASP A 360 -6.29 -4.16 -14.55
C ASP A 360 -6.10 -2.71 -14.97
N LEU A 361 -7.17 -2.04 -15.40
CA LEU A 361 -7.13 -0.60 -15.67
C LEU A 361 -6.78 0.20 -14.42
N ARG A 362 -7.29 -0.19 -13.25
CA ARG A 362 -6.91 0.43 -11.97
C ARG A 362 -5.42 0.23 -11.65
N LYS A 363 -4.89 -0.99 -11.82
CA LYS A 363 -3.46 -1.29 -11.62
C LYS A 363 -2.57 -0.47 -12.58
N VAL A 364 -2.93 -0.45 -13.87
CA VAL A 364 -2.22 0.30 -14.92
C VAL A 364 -2.22 1.79 -14.62
N THR A 365 -3.38 2.33 -14.25
CA THR A 365 -3.52 3.75 -13.88
C THR A 365 -2.63 4.09 -12.69
N ARG A 366 -2.65 3.26 -11.64
CA ARG A 366 -1.78 3.47 -10.47
C ARG A 366 -0.31 3.47 -10.84
N VAL A 367 0.15 2.50 -11.63
CA VAL A 367 1.56 2.43 -12.08
C VAL A 367 1.92 3.67 -12.91
N ALA A 368 1.07 4.07 -13.86
CA ALA A 368 1.29 5.26 -14.69
C ALA A 368 1.43 6.53 -13.84
N TYR A 369 0.53 6.73 -12.87
CA TYR A 369 0.62 7.86 -11.95
C TYR A 369 1.84 7.78 -11.04
N SER A 370 2.24 6.62 -10.53
CA SER A 370 3.47 6.47 -9.74
C SER A 370 4.71 6.82 -10.57
N MET A 371 4.79 6.39 -11.84
CA MET A 371 5.89 6.74 -12.75
C MET A 371 6.01 8.25 -12.96
N VAL A 372 4.89 8.95 -13.09
CA VAL A 372 4.84 10.40 -13.34
C VAL A 372 5.04 11.21 -12.05
N LYS A 373 4.36 10.84 -10.96
CA LYS A 373 4.24 11.63 -9.73
C LYS A 373 5.31 11.31 -8.70
N GLN A 374 5.68 10.04 -8.54
CA GLN A 374 6.54 9.58 -7.45
C GLN A 374 7.96 9.31 -7.94
N TYR A 375 8.11 8.66 -9.09
CA TYR A 375 9.40 8.19 -9.59
C TYR A 375 10.10 9.17 -10.53
N GLY A 376 9.41 10.20 -11.03
CA GLY A 376 10.00 11.20 -11.92
C GLY A 376 10.52 10.63 -13.25
N MET A 377 9.86 9.61 -13.81
CA MET A 377 10.30 8.89 -15.02
C MET A 377 9.89 9.56 -16.34
N VAL A 378 9.23 10.71 -16.26
CA VAL A 378 8.75 11.49 -17.41
C VAL A 378 9.52 12.80 -17.50
N ALA A 379 10.19 13.01 -18.64
CA ALA A 379 11.07 14.15 -18.87
C ALA A 379 10.34 15.51 -18.83
N SER A 380 9.05 15.56 -19.24
CA SER A 380 8.29 16.82 -19.28
C SER A 380 7.94 17.34 -17.87
N VAL A 381 7.66 16.45 -16.93
CA VAL A 381 7.39 16.78 -15.52
C VAL A 381 8.70 16.99 -14.75
N GLY A 382 9.74 16.24 -15.11
CA GLY A 382 11.07 16.31 -14.50
C GLY A 382 11.26 15.31 -13.36
N GLN A 383 12.43 15.38 -12.72
CA GLN A 383 12.87 14.48 -11.64
C GLN A 383 12.35 14.98 -10.28
N VAL A 384 11.03 15.09 -10.14
CA VAL A 384 10.37 15.52 -8.91
C VAL A 384 9.52 14.39 -8.35
N SER A 385 9.41 14.33 -7.02
CA SER A 385 8.61 13.34 -6.32
C SER A 385 7.58 14.02 -5.43
N PHE A 386 6.32 13.64 -5.59
CA PHE A 386 5.22 14.11 -4.76
C PHE A 386 4.64 12.94 -3.96
N PRO A 387 4.42 13.10 -2.64
CA PRO A 387 3.87 12.04 -1.80
C PRO A 387 2.44 11.70 -2.22
N ASP A 388 2.04 10.45 -1.94
CA ASP A 388 0.66 10.06 -2.18
C ASP A 388 -0.29 10.66 -1.15
N SER A 389 -1.41 11.15 -1.66
CA SER A 389 -2.42 11.87 -0.88
C SER A 389 -3.16 10.94 0.07
N GLU A 390 -3.11 9.63 -0.17
CA GLU A 390 -3.81 8.61 0.62
C GLU A 390 -3.09 8.31 1.95
N ASP A 391 -1.76 8.43 2.02
CA ASP A 391 -0.99 8.10 3.23
C ASP A 391 -1.03 9.20 4.31
N GLN A 392 -1.48 10.40 3.95
CA GLN A 392 -1.68 11.49 4.91
C GLN A 392 -3.16 11.83 4.93
N GLY A 393 -3.89 11.27 5.89
CA GLY A 393 -5.30 11.58 6.21
C GLY A 393 -5.55 13.03 6.67
N GLY A 394 -4.72 13.99 6.23
CA GLY A 394 -4.89 15.41 6.42
C GLY A 394 -5.43 16.07 5.15
N ILE A 395 -6.32 17.05 5.33
CA ILE A 395 -6.73 17.99 4.30
C ILE A 395 -5.50 18.83 3.92
N GLY A 396 -4.67 18.30 3.03
CA GLY A 396 -3.51 18.98 2.46
C GLY A 396 -3.85 19.52 1.09
N ARG A 397 -3.62 20.82 0.86
CA ARG A 397 -3.54 21.37 -0.51
C ARG A 397 -2.52 20.54 -1.29
N ARG A 398 -2.86 20.15 -2.53
CA ARG A 398 -1.93 19.48 -3.45
C ARG A 398 -0.62 20.29 -3.50
N PRO A 399 0.56 19.65 -3.42
CA PRO A 399 1.84 20.36 -3.34
C PRO A 399 2.28 21.02 -4.66
N PHE A 400 1.44 20.96 -5.69
CA PHE A 400 1.72 21.45 -7.05
C PHE A 400 0.54 22.25 -7.62
N SER A 401 0.82 23.04 -8.66
CA SER A 401 -0.17 23.88 -9.34
C SER A 401 -1.18 23.06 -10.17
N GLN A 402 -2.33 23.65 -10.49
CA GLN A 402 -3.31 23.02 -11.39
C GLN A 402 -2.74 22.76 -12.80
N GLY A 403 -1.87 23.63 -13.29
CA GLY A 403 -1.20 23.44 -14.58
C GLY A 403 -0.30 22.20 -14.59
N LEU A 404 0.47 21.99 -13.51
CA LEU A 404 1.32 20.80 -13.40
C LEU A 404 0.46 19.53 -13.28
N GLN A 405 -0.65 19.57 -12.55
CA GLN A 405 -1.60 18.45 -12.49
C GLN A 405 -2.10 18.06 -13.88
N GLN A 406 -2.57 19.03 -14.69
CA GLN A 406 -3.05 18.77 -16.05
C GLN A 406 -1.97 18.16 -16.92
N GLN A 407 -0.73 18.63 -16.79
CA GLN A 407 0.42 18.08 -17.50
C GLN A 407 0.68 16.63 -17.08
N MET A 408 0.68 16.34 -15.77
CA MET A 408 0.88 14.98 -15.26
C MET A 408 -0.24 14.03 -15.70
N ASP A 409 -1.50 14.48 -15.69
CA ASP A 409 -2.65 13.70 -16.15
C ASP A 409 -2.55 13.40 -17.66
N HIS A 410 -2.13 14.39 -18.45
CA HIS A 410 -1.88 14.20 -19.88
C HIS A 410 -0.79 13.16 -20.14
N GLU A 411 0.35 13.26 -19.44
CA GLU A 411 1.47 12.33 -19.58
C GLU A 411 1.12 10.91 -19.15
N ALA A 412 0.39 10.76 -18.02
CA ALA A 412 -0.11 9.46 -17.58
C ALA A 412 -1.03 8.83 -18.65
N THR A 413 -1.94 9.63 -19.22
CA THR A 413 -2.84 9.17 -20.30
C THR A 413 -2.06 8.76 -21.54
N MET A 414 -1.05 9.54 -21.94
CA MET A 414 -0.19 9.25 -23.09
C MET A 414 0.61 7.96 -22.89
N LEU A 415 1.15 7.75 -21.69
CA LEU A 415 1.90 6.56 -21.33
C LEU A 415 1.02 5.29 -21.36
N ILE A 416 -0.21 5.36 -20.85
CA ILE A 416 -1.19 4.26 -20.94
C ILE A 416 -1.57 4.01 -22.40
N ALA A 417 -1.79 5.05 -23.20
CA ALA A 417 -2.12 4.91 -24.62
C ALA A 417 -0.98 4.28 -25.42
N GLN A 418 0.28 4.61 -25.11
CA GLN A 418 1.46 3.98 -25.71
C GLN A 418 1.55 2.50 -25.33
N ALA A 419 1.37 2.17 -24.05
CA ALA A 419 1.35 0.79 -23.58
C ALA A 419 0.24 -0.03 -24.26
N TYR A 420 -0.96 0.55 -24.39
CA TYR A 420 -2.08 -0.10 -25.08
C TYR A 420 -1.77 -0.38 -26.55
N ARG A 421 -1.29 0.62 -27.31
CA ARG A 421 -0.92 0.44 -28.73
C ARG A 421 0.19 -0.58 -28.92
N HIS A 422 1.18 -0.60 -28.03
CA HIS A 422 2.24 -1.60 -28.06
C HIS A 422 1.68 -3.00 -27.85
N THR A 423 0.81 -3.16 -26.84
CA THR A 423 0.14 -4.42 -26.52
C THR A 423 -0.75 -4.91 -27.65
N GLU A 424 -1.55 -4.01 -28.25
CA GLU A 424 -2.42 -4.31 -29.38
C GLU A 424 -1.61 -4.80 -30.59
N LYS A 425 -0.52 -4.11 -30.94
CA LYS A 425 0.38 -4.53 -32.01
C LYS A 425 0.98 -5.91 -31.74
N LEU A 426 1.49 -6.14 -30.53
CA LEU A 426 2.09 -7.41 -30.13
C LEU A 426 1.10 -8.59 -30.25
N LEU A 427 -0.15 -8.38 -29.85
CA LEU A 427 -1.22 -9.37 -29.93
C LEU A 427 -1.70 -9.60 -31.37
N LEU A 428 -1.76 -8.56 -32.20
CA LEU A 428 -2.10 -8.68 -33.62
C LEU A 428 -1.03 -9.48 -34.38
N ASP A 429 0.25 -9.20 -34.12
CA ASP A 429 1.37 -9.91 -34.74
C ASP A 429 1.42 -11.40 -34.34
N ASN A 430 0.81 -11.76 -33.20
CA ASN A 430 0.78 -13.13 -32.64
C ASN A 430 -0.65 -13.68 -32.49
N ARG A 431 -1.59 -13.24 -33.35
CA ARG A 431 -3.00 -13.59 -33.24
C ARG A 431 -3.27 -15.10 -33.25
N ASP A 432 -2.52 -15.86 -34.05
CA ASP A 432 -2.69 -17.31 -34.16
C ASP A 432 -2.38 -18.01 -32.82
N LYS A 433 -1.34 -17.56 -32.13
CA LYS A 433 -0.94 -18.06 -30.80
C LYS A 433 -1.99 -17.72 -29.73
N LEU A 434 -2.58 -16.53 -29.81
CA LEU A 434 -3.65 -16.10 -28.91
C LEU A 434 -4.88 -17.01 -29.03
N ILE A 435 -5.30 -17.30 -30.27
CA ILE A 435 -6.44 -18.18 -30.56
C ILE A 435 -6.14 -19.60 -30.08
N LEU A 436 -4.93 -20.11 -30.33
CA LEU A 436 -4.51 -21.44 -29.89
C LEU A 436 -4.62 -21.57 -28.36
N LEU A 437 -4.03 -20.63 -27.62
CA LEU A 437 -4.01 -20.65 -26.16
C LEU A 437 -5.44 -20.51 -25.57
N ALA A 438 -6.26 -19.62 -26.14
CA ALA A 438 -7.65 -19.45 -25.72
C ALA A 438 -8.49 -20.71 -25.93
N ASN A 439 -8.33 -21.39 -27.07
CA ASN A 439 -9.02 -22.64 -27.34
C ASN A 439 -8.58 -23.76 -26.39
N THR A 440 -7.27 -23.87 -26.10
CA THR A 440 -6.79 -24.85 -25.13
C THR A 440 -7.31 -24.56 -23.72
N LEU A 441 -7.42 -23.29 -23.31
CA LEU A 441 -8.04 -22.92 -22.04
C LEU A 441 -9.53 -23.28 -22.00
N LEU A 442 -10.25 -23.18 -23.11
CA LEU A 442 -11.66 -23.61 -23.17
C LEU A 442 -11.83 -25.13 -23.05
N GLU A 443 -10.85 -25.90 -23.52
CA GLU A 443 -10.88 -27.37 -23.43
C GLU A 443 -10.45 -27.89 -22.06
N ARG A 444 -9.39 -27.31 -21.47
CA ARG A 444 -8.76 -27.81 -20.23
C ARG A 444 -9.12 -27.01 -18.98
N GLU A 445 -9.73 -25.83 -19.12
CA GLU A 445 -10.01 -24.82 -18.07
C GLU A 445 -8.78 -24.25 -17.34
N VAL A 446 -7.67 -24.96 -17.39
CA VAL A 446 -6.41 -24.69 -16.70
C VAL A 446 -5.26 -25.07 -17.62
N VAL A 447 -4.27 -24.18 -17.73
CA VAL A 447 -3.05 -24.41 -18.50
C VAL A 447 -1.86 -24.02 -17.62
N ASN A 448 -0.91 -24.94 -17.44
CA ASN A 448 0.32 -24.72 -16.66
C ASN A 448 1.46 -24.21 -17.55
N TYR A 449 2.55 -23.71 -16.96
CA TYR A 449 3.72 -23.25 -17.71
C TYR A 449 4.21 -24.26 -18.75
N ASP A 450 4.31 -25.54 -18.39
CA ASP A 450 4.82 -26.59 -19.29
C ASP A 450 3.93 -26.77 -20.52
N ASP A 451 2.61 -26.65 -20.33
CA ASP A 451 1.64 -26.67 -21.43
C ASP A 451 1.79 -25.41 -22.31
N ILE A 452 2.01 -24.24 -21.71
CA ILE A 452 2.22 -22.99 -22.46
C ILE A 452 3.50 -23.06 -23.29
N GLU A 453 4.58 -23.59 -22.72
CA GLU A 453 5.85 -23.79 -23.42
C GLU A 453 5.70 -24.80 -24.56
N ALA A 454 4.95 -25.89 -24.35
CA ALA A 454 4.65 -26.86 -25.40
C ALA A 454 3.80 -26.27 -26.55
N LEU A 455 2.89 -25.33 -26.24
CA LEU A 455 2.00 -24.69 -27.22
C LEU A 455 2.67 -23.55 -27.98
N LEU A 456 3.39 -22.68 -27.27
CA LEU A 456 3.94 -21.43 -27.83
C LEU A 456 5.41 -21.55 -28.23
N GLY A 457 6.09 -22.61 -27.80
CA GLY A 457 7.53 -22.75 -27.86
C GLY A 457 8.24 -22.01 -26.72
N PRO A 458 9.58 -22.13 -26.65
CA PRO A 458 10.35 -21.45 -25.63
C PRO A 458 10.18 -19.92 -25.72
N PRO A 459 10.18 -19.22 -24.58
CA PRO A 459 10.08 -17.78 -24.54
C PRO A 459 11.22 -17.11 -25.33
N PRO A 460 10.93 -16.04 -26.11
CA PRO A 460 11.90 -15.43 -27.03
C PRO A 460 13.13 -14.84 -26.33
N PHE A 461 13.00 -14.44 -25.07
CA PHE A 461 14.06 -13.81 -24.26
C PHE A 461 14.65 -14.75 -23.19
N GLY A 462 14.58 -16.07 -23.40
CA GLY A 462 15.11 -17.07 -22.49
C GLY A 462 14.12 -17.51 -21.41
N PRO A 463 14.42 -18.61 -20.68
CA PRO A 463 13.48 -19.23 -19.75
C PRO A 463 13.09 -18.25 -18.65
N LYS A 464 11.79 -17.90 -18.59
CA LYS A 464 11.25 -17.00 -17.57
C LYS A 464 11.11 -17.68 -16.22
N LYS A 465 11.05 -19.01 -16.21
CA LYS A 465 11.16 -19.82 -14.99
C LYS A 465 12.51 -19.58 -14.33
N MET A 466 12.48 -18.91 -13.17
CA MET A 466 13.55 -18.99 -12.17
C MET A 466 13.35 -20.15 -11.20
N ILE A 467 12.41 -21.07 -11.46
CA ILE A 467 12.39 -22.34 -10.75
C ILE A 467 13.40 -23.23 -11.48
N ALA A 468 14.68 -23.11 -11.12
CA ALA A 468 15.63 -24.16 -11.42
C ALA A 468 15.22 -25.36 -10.54
N PRO A 469 14.74 -26.47 -11.11
CA PRO A 469 14.62 -27.69 -10.33
C PRO A 469 16.05 -28.11 -9.98
N GLN A 470 16.36 -28.16 -8.69
CA GLN A 470 17.51 -28.93 -8.17
C GLN A 470 18.94 -28.45 -8.48
N SER A 471 19.29 -27.15 -8.38
CA SER A 471 20.72 -26.75 -8.38
C SER A 471 21.28 -26.30 -7.02
N TRP A 472 20.46 -26.24 -5.96
CA TRP A 472 20.95 -25.95 -4.60
C TRP A 472 21.65 -27.14 -3.95
N VAL A 473 21.21 -28.37 -4.23
CA VAL A 473 21.86 -29.61 -3.76
C VAL A 473 23.25 -29.77 -4.38
N GLU A 474 23.44 -29.29 -5.62
CA GLU A 474 24.74 -29.27 -6.29
C GLU A 474 25.64 -28.16 -5.73
N ALA A 475 25.10 -26.96 -5.45
CA ALA A 475 25.84 -25.88 -4.80
C ALA A 475 26.22 -26.18 -3.34
N GLU A 476 25.46 -27.01 -2.64
CA GLU A 476 25.79 -27.53 -1.30
C GLU A 476 26.80 -28.70 -1.36
N ARG A 477 26.78 -29.51 -2.43
CA ARG A 477 27.83 -30.50 -2.72
C ARG A 477 29.17 -29.82 -3.01
N ASP A 478 29.17 -28.75 -3.79
CA ASP A 478 30.38 -27.98 -4.08
C ASP A 478 30.92 -27.26 -2.84
N LYS A 479 30.05 -26.86 -1.90
CA LYS A 479 30.49 -26.34 -0.60
C LYS A 479 31.07 -27.41 0.32
N GLN A 480 30.59 -28.66 0.24
CA GLN A 480 31.18 -29.78 0.97
C GLN A 480 32.52 -30.24 0.39
N ASP A 481 32.74 -30.10 -0.92
CA ASP A 481 34.01 -30.45 -1.58
C ASP A 481 35.11 -29.36 -1.45
N THR A 482 34.76 -28.13 -1.07
CA THR A 482 35.74 -27.06 -0.78
C THR A 482 36.29 -27.07 0.65
N GLY A 483 35.97 -28.11 1.42
CA GLY A 483 36.41 -28.28 2.80
C GLY A 483 37.70 -29.07 2.94
N GLU A 484 38.81 -28.62 2.34
CA GLU A 484 40.20 -28.83 2.78
C GLU A 484 41.16 -28.19 1.74
N ASP A 485 42.23 -27.53 2.24
CA ASP A 485 43.34 -26.91 1.49
C ASP A 485 43.19 -25.47 0.95
N GLU A 486 43.03 -24.48 1.85
CA GLU A 486 43.57 -23.13 1.59
C GLU A 486 44.99 -22.99 2.16
N ASN A 487 45.99 -23.40 1.38
CA ASN A 487 47.38 -22.94 1.54
C ASN A 487 47.66 -21.91 0.43
N TRP A 488 47.50 -20.62 0.75
CA TRP A 488 47.72 -19.56 -0.23
C TRP A 488 49.21 -19.42 -0.58
N PRO A 489 49.62 -19.40 -1.87
CA PRO A 489 51.02 -19.25 -2.24
C PRO A 489 51.51 -17.84 -1.86
N LYS A 490 52.50 -17.77 -0.96
CA LYS A 490 53.20 -16.53 -0.61
C LYS A 490 54.03 -16.05 -1.81
N LEU A 491 53.65 -14.91 -2.37
CA LEU A 491 54.48 -14.18 -3.34
C LEU A 491 55.80 -13.72 -2.67
N PRO A 492 56.97 -13.89 -3.31
CA PRO A 492 58.25 -13.53 -2.72
C PRO A 492 58.42 -12.00 -2.66
N LEU A 493 58.74 -11.51 -1.48
CA LEU A 493 59.23 -10.15 -1.24
C LEU A 493 60.57 -9.98 -1.97
N GLN A 494 60.59 -9.18 -3.04
CA GLN A 494 61.83 -8.67 -3.60
C GLN A 494 62.43 -7.65 -2.64
N THR A 495 63.54 -8.03 -2.01
CA THR A 495 64.46 -7.14 -1.31
C THR A 495 65.56 -6.70 -2.28
N LYS A 496 65.48 -5.44 -2.75
CA LYS A 496 66.52 -4.40 -2.60
C LYS A 496 66.15 -3.15 -3.38
#